data_AF-A0A329MA36-F1
#
_entry.id   AF-A0A329MA36-F1
#
_cell.length_a   1.000
_cell.length_b   1.000
_cell.length_c   1.000
_cell.angle_alpha   90.00
_cell.angle_beta   90.00
_cell.angle_gamma   90.00
#
_symmetry.space_group_name_H-M   'P 1'
#
loop_
_entity.id
_entity.type
_entity.pdbx_description
1 polymer ?
#
loop_
_entity_poly.entity_id
_entity_poly.type
_entity_poly.pdbx_seq_one_letter_code
_entity_poly.pdbx_strand_id
1 'polypeptide(L)'
;MSDALDRWQVERAEALDSLDSIHGKITGRKRGRKYNTKHLNRALFVALAAEFQGFCRDLHEDAAIHIANSLQTVPGNAKAVPVVLDALVRERTISSTRGPSKDRRLDKGNADFSALVTDFATLGILISDELKARYPRKSPKWVRTLEALNDARNGIAHSDAQKLASSDRDHGLTLATFRRWRSSLNGASVGMDRVVGAYLLDLTGTKPW
;
A
#
# COMPACT_ATOMS: atom_id res chain seq x y z
N MET A 1 15.99 4.98 3.70
CA MET A 1 14.82 4.28 3.13
C MET A 1 14.10 3.61 4.28
N SER A 2 12.77 3.66 4.33
CA SER A 2 12.01 3.07 5.44
C SER A 2 12.05 1.54 5.41
N ASP A 3 11.81 0.90 6.55
CA ASP A 3 11.73 -0.56 6.66
C ASP A 3 10.59 -1.10 5.78
N ALA A 4 9.47 -0.38 5.68
CA ALA A 4 8.37 -0.71 4.76
C ALA A 4 8.82 -0.77 3.30
N LEU A 5 9.59 0.22 2.82
CA LEU A 5 10.08 0.23 1.45
C LEU A 5 11.11 -0.87 1.20
N ASP A 6 11.96 -1.17 2.19
CA ASP A 6 12.88 -2.31 2.14
C ASP A 6 12.13 -3.64 1.99
N ARG A 7 11.16 -3.92 2.87
CA ARG A 7 10.31 -5.12 2.77
C ARG A 7 9.55 -5.20 1.45
N TRP A 8 9.06 -4.07 0.92
CA TRP A 8 8.43 -4.04 -0.40
C TRP A 8 9.38 -4.45 -1.52
N GLN A 9 10.63 -3.99 -1.48
CA GLN A 9 11.62 -4.27 -2.52
C GLN A 9 12.28 -5.64 -2.40
N VAL A 10 12.27 -6.23 -1.20
CA VAL A 10 12.89 -7.52 -0.90
C VAL A 10 11.83 -8.59 -0.67
N GLU A 11 11.32 -8.73 0.54
CA GLU A 11 10.44 -9.84 0.96
C GLU A 11 9.18 -9.96 0.10
N ARG A 12 8.45 -8.84 -0.07
CA ARG A 12 7.19 -8.81 -0.83
C ARG A 12 7.44 -8.95 -2.33
N ALA A 13 8.57 -8.43 -2.82
CA ALA A 13 8.99 -8.61 -4.19
C ALA A 13 9.29 -10.08 -4.50
N GLU A 14 10.01 -10.78 -3.60
CA GLU A 14 10.31 -12.21 -3.72
C GLU A 14 9.02 -13.06 -3.75
N ALA A 15 8.04 -12.74 -2.90
CA ALA A 15 6.74 -13.41 -2.94
C ALA A 15 6.04 -13.26 -4.30
N LEU A 16 6.04 -12.05 -4.87
CA LEU A 16 5.47 -11.78 -6.20
C LEU A 16 6.27 -12.44 -7.34
N ASP A 17 7.60 -12.49 -7.22
CA ASP A 17 8.49 -13.16 -8.19
C ASP A 17 8.33 -14.67 -8.18
N SER A 18 8.12 -15.26 -6.99
CA SER A 18 7.80 -16.68 -6.84
C SER A 18 6.50 -17.03 -7.59
N LEU A 19 5.46 -16.20 -7.46
CA LEU A 19 4.19 -16.40 -8.16
C LEU A 19 4.33 -16.25 -9.69
N ASP A 20 5.07 -15.26 -10.18
CA ASP A 20 5.37 -15.10 -11.62
C ASP A 20 6.16 -16.32 -12.14
N SER A 21 7.15 -16.80 -11.37
CA SER A 21 7.95 -17.98 -11.72
C SER A 21 7.09 -19.24 -11.84
N ILE A 22 6.20 -19.50 -10.88
CA ILE A 22 5.24 -20.61 -10.91
C ILE A 22 4.32 -20.48 -12.12
N HIS A 23 3.79 -19.28 -12.38
CA HIS A 23 3.01 -19.01 -13.58
C HIS A 23 3.79 -19.35 -14.86
N GLY A 24 5.07 -18.95 -14.94
CA GLY A 24 5.95 -19.28 -16.04
C GLY A 24 6.15 -20.78 -16.24
N LYS A 25 6.34 -21.55 -15.15
CA LYS A 25 6.49 -23.01 -15.18
C LYS A 25 5.22 -23.70 -15.70
N ILE A 26 4.06 -23.36 -15.16
CA ILE A 26 2.75 -23.95 -15.55
C ILE A 26 2.41 -23.62 -17.01
N THR A 27 2.75 -22.42 -17.47
CA THR A 27 2.49 -22.02 -18.86
C THR A 27 3.58 -22.48 -19.84
N GLY A 28 4.66 -23.11 -19.38
CA GLY A 28 5.79 -23.54 -20.20
C GLY A 28 6.49 -22.38 -20.92
N ARG A 29 6.30 -21.12 -20.46
CA ARG A 29 6.84 -19.87 -21.03
C ARG A 29 6.63 -19.67 -22.54
N LYS A 30 5.74 -20.44 -23.18
CA LYS A 30 5.44 -20.33 -24.63
C LYS A 30 4.60 -19.09 -24.92
N ARG A 31 4.94 -18.36 -25.99
CA ARG A 31 4.13 -17.24 -26.50
C ARG A 31 2.79 -17.77 -27.04
N GLY A 32 1.68 -17.08 -26.69
CA GLY A 32 0.33 -17.42 -27.16
C GLY A 32 -0.75 -17.24 -26.09
N ARG A 33 -1.99 -16.96 -26.51
CA ARG A 33 -3.13 -16.74 -25.60
C ARG A 33 -3.58 -18.08 -25.01
N LYS A 34 -3.23 -18.36 -23.76
CA LYS A 34 -3.67 -19.56 -23.05
C LYS A 34 -4.94 -19.26 -22.27
N TYR A 35 -6.08 -19.75 -22.75
CA TYR A 35 -7.38 -19.52 -22.09
C TYR A 35 -7.48 -20.17 -20.69
N ASN A 36 -6.69 -21.23 -20.44
CA ASN A 36 -6.68 -21.95 -19.16
C ASN A 36 -5.86 -21.28 -18.04
N THR A 37 -5.29 -20.08 -18.23
CA THR A 37 -4.47 -19.41 -17.19
C THR A 37 -5.20 -18.29 -16.46
N LYS A 38 -6.49 -18.07 -16.75
CA LYS A 38 -7.26 -16.94 -16.18
C LYS A 38 -7.26 -16.93 -14.66
N HIS A 39 -7.48 -18.07 -14.02
CA HIS A 39 -7.49 -18.15 -12.54
C HIS A 39 -6.11 -17.90 -11.94
N LEU A 40 -5.05 -18.35 -12.62
CA LEU A 40 -3.67 -18.11 -12.19
C LEU A 40 -3.29 -16.63 -12.32
N ASN A 41 -3.71 -15.98 -13.42
CA ASN A 41 -3.53 -14.53 -13.57
C ASN A 41 -4.25 -13.76 -12.48
N ARG A 42 -5.50 -14.13 -12.16
CA ARG A 42 -6.30 -13.50 -11.10
C ARG A 42 -5.59 -13.57 -9.74
N ALA A 43 -5.01 -14.71 -9.40
CA ALA A 43 -4.24 -14.86 -8.16
C ALA A 43 -3.08 -13.86 -8.06
N LEU A 44 -2.38 -13.57 -9.17
CA LEU A 44 -1.31 -12.56 -9.20
C LEU A 44 -1.81 -11.15 -8.84
N PHE A 45 -3.00 -10.75 -9.30
CA PHE A 45 -3.57 -9.44 -8.98
C PHE A 45 -4.00 -9.35 -7.51
N VAL A 46 -4.59 -10.41 -6.96
CA VAL A 46 -4.95 -10.46 -5.54
C VAL A 46 -3.69 -10.36 -4.67
N ALA A 47 -2.64 -11.12 -5.00
CA ALA A 47 -1.37 -11.05 -4.31
C ALA A 47 -0.75 -9.64 -4.39
N LEU A 48 -0.71 -9.04 -5.58
CA LEU A 48 -0.17 -7.68 -5.75
C LEU A 48 -0.89 -6.65 -4.88
N ALA A 49 -2.22 -6.73 -4.82
CA ALA A 49 -3.02 -5.82 -4.00
C ALA A 49 -2.77 -6.02 -2.50
N ALA A 50 -2.68 -7.27 -2.05
CA ALA A 50 -2.40 -7.60 -0.66
C ALA A 50 -0.99 -7.13 -0.23
N GLU A 51 0.01 -7.37 -1.08
CA GLU A 51 1.38 -6.95 -0.80
C GLU A 51 1.53 -5.43 -0.77
N PHE A 52 0.89 -4.72 -1.71
CA PHE A 52 0.94 -3.26 -1.71
C PHE A 52 0.19 -2.68 -0.51
N GLN A 53 -0.94 -3.28 -0.12
CA GLN A 53 -1.65 -2.87 1.09
C GLN A 53 -0.81 -3.04 2.35
N GLY A 54 -0.07 -4.14 2.49
CA GLY A 54 0.82 -4.28 3.62
C GLY A 54 1.98 -3.27 3.57
N PHE A 55 2.55 -2.96 2.40
CA PHE A 55 3.55 -1.88 2.31
C PHE A 55 3.01 -0.56 2.87
N CYS A 56 1.79 -0.18 2.49
CA CYS A 56 1.16 1.05 2.96
C CYS A 56 0.92 1.06 4.47
N ARG A 57 0.60 -0.11 5.06
CA ARG A 57 0.45 -0.27 6.50
C ARG A 57 1.78 -0.12 7.23
N ASP A 58 2.80 -0.81 6.74
CA ASP A 58 4.14 -0.76 7.32
C ASP A 58 4.69 0.68 7.24
N LEU A 59 4.50 1.38 6.12
CA LEU A 59 4.99 2.77 5.97
C LEU A 59 4.28 3.75 6.92
N HIS A 60 2.98 3.55 7.13
CA HIS A 60 2.22 4.33 8.11
C HIS A 60 2.73 4.07 9.53
N GLU A 61 3.04 2.80 9.85
CA GLU A 61 3.58 2.40 11.15
C GLU A 61 5.01 2.94 11.37
N ASP A 62 5.90 2.84 10.37
CA ASP A 62 7.25 3.44 10.39
C ASP A 62 7.17 4.94 10.71
N ALA A 63 6.22 5.65 10.07
CA ALA A 63 6.01 7.08 10.30
C ALA A 63 5.50 7.37 11.72
N ALA A 64 4.54 6.60 12.22
CA ALA A 64 4.02 6.74 13.58
C ALA A 64 5.10 6.47 14.65
N ILE A 65 5.93 5.44 14.44
CA ILE A 65 7.07 5.12 15.29
C ILE A 65 8.06 6.29 15.33
N HIS A 66 8.40 6.86 14.17
CA HIS A 66 9.30 8.01 14.10
C HIS A 66 8.75 9.23 14.83
N ILE A 67 7.47 9.56 14.62
CA ILE A 67 6.80 10.68 15.32
C ILE A 67 6.85 10.45 16.84
N ALA A 68 6.46 9.27 17.32
CA ALA A 68 6.46 8.98 18.74
C ALA A 68 7.87 9.04 19.34
N ASN A 69 8.87 8.48 18.65
CA ASN A 69 10.26 8.48 19.11
C ASN A 69 10.88 9.88 19.11
N SER A 70 10.45 10.79 18.24
CA SER A 70 10.92 12.18 18.25
C SER A 70 10.66 12.88 19.60
N LEU A 71 9.61 12.47 20.33
CA LEU A 71 9.30 13.02 21.65
C LEU A 71 10.35 12.69 22.71
N GLN A 72 11.17 11.65 22.51
CA GLN A 72 12.27 11.29 23.43
C GLN A 72 13.34 12.38 23.53
N THR A 73 13.44 13.23 22.50
CA THR A 73 14.37 14.37 22.49
C THR A 73 14.03 15.44 23.53
N VAL A 74 12.80 15.43 24.07
CA VAL A 74 12.34 16.35 25.11
C VAL A 74 12.47 15.68 26.49
N PRO A 75 13.25 16.26 27.43
CA PRO A 75 13.37 15.73 28.78
C PRO A 75 12.00 15.58 29.46
N GLY A 76 11.73 14.41 30.03
CA GLY A 76 10.48 14.10 30.72
C GLY A 76 9.39 13.42 29.86
N ASN A 77 9.53 13.40 28.53
CA ASN A 77 8.52 12.84 27.63
C ASN A 77 8.63 11.33 27.37
N ALA A 78 9.67 10.67 27.90
CA ALA A 78 9.90 9.24 27.65
C ALA A 78 8.68 8.35 28.00
N LYS A 79 7.91 8.70 29.04
CA LYS A 79 6.70 7.95 29.43
C LYS A 79 5.51 8.17 28.50
N ALA A 80 5.51 9.24 27.70
CA ALA A 80 4.43 9.56 26.76
C ALA A 80 4.58 8.81 25.43
N VAL A 81 5.80 8.39 25.07
CA VAL A 81 6.09 7.71 23.78
C VAL A 81 5.17 6.52 23.51
N PRO A 82 5.00 5.55 24.43
CA PRO A 82 4.15 4.39 24.15
C PRO A 82 2.68 4.77 24.00
N VAL A 83 2.21 5.78 24.74
CA VAL A 83 0.82 6.27 24.70
C VAL A 83 0.53 6.97 23.37
N VAL A 84 1.46 7.81 22.92
CA VAL A 84 1.35 8.50 21.62
C VAL A 84 1.42 7.50 20.48
N LEU A 85 2.36 6.56 20.52
CA LEU A 85 2.47 5.53 19.49
C LEU A 85 1.18 4.70 19.38
N ASP A 86 0.64 4.25 20.51
CA ASP A 86 -0.63 3.50 20.54
C ASP A 86 -1.78 4.34 19.94
N ALA A 87 -1.84 5.64 20.29
CA ALA A 87 -2.86 6.54 19.73
C ALA A 87 -2.73 6.75 18.21
N LEU A 88 -1.51 6.81 17.68
CA LEU A 88 -1.24 7.03 16.25
C LEU A 88 -1.47 5.76 15.41
N VAL A 89 -1.20 4.57 15.95
CA VAL A 89 -1.31 3.30 15.22
C VAL A 89 -2.70 2.68 15.37
N ARG A 90 -3.38 2.82 16.52
CA ARG A 90 -4.61 2.07 16.82
C ARG A 90 -5.93 2.81 16.64
N GLU A 91 -5.93 4.11 16.35
CA GLU A 91 -7.11 4.97 16.26
C GLU A 91 -8.32 4.48 17.14
N ARG A 92 -8.22 4.74 18.45
CA ARG A 92 -9.29 4.70 19.49
C ARG A 92 -9.80 3.33 19.97
N THR A 93 -9.12 2.79 20.99
CA THR A 93 -9.69 1.80 21.93
C THR A 93 -10.08 2.39 23.30
N ILE A 94 -10.07 3.71 23.48
CA ILE A 94 -10.42 4.35 24.77
C ILE A 94 -11.52 5.39 24.58
N SER A 95 -12.72 4.94 24.23
CA SER A 95 -13.95 5.65 24.58
C SER A 95 -14.81 4.68 25.36
N SER A 96 -14.92 4.90 26.67
CA SER A 96 -15.85 4.14 27.55
C SER A 96 -17.32 4.36 27.20
N THR A 97 -17.62 5.22 26.23
CA THR A 97 -18.96 5.63 25.81
C THR A 97 -19.27 5.37 24.32
N ARG A 98 -18.31 4.87 23.53
CA ARG A 98 -18.53 4.45 22.13
C ARG A 98 -17.77 3.14 21.88
N GLY A 99 -18.48 2.10 21.44
CA GLY A 99 -17.91 0.78 21.15
C GLY A 99 -16.71 0.83 20.17
N PRO A 100 -15.94 -0.27 20.04
CA PRO A 100 -14.65 -0.31 19.34
C PRO A 100 -14.84 0.06 17.87
N SER A 101 -14.59 1.32 17.54
CA SER A 101 -15.00 1.89 16.24
C SER A 101 -14.00 2.92 15.78
N LYS A 102 -12.82 2.46 15.30
CA LYS A 102 -12.13 2.93 14.07
C LYS A 102 -10.72 2.37 13.95
N ASP A 103 -10.55 1.05 13.82
CA ASP A 103 -9.26 0.51 13.36
C ASP A 103 -8.88 1.14 12.00
N ARG A 104 -7.58 1.36 11.77
CA ARG A 104 -7.00 1.90 10.53
C ARG A 104 -7.66 1.28 9.30
N ARG A 105 -8.06 2.08 8.30
CA ARG A 105 -8.81 1.55 7.14
C ARG A 105 -8.03 0.51 6.36
N LEU A 106 -6.70 0.68 6.30
CA LEU A 106 -5.79 -0.30 5.72
C LEU A 106 -5.83 -1.68 6.42
N ASP A 107 -6.37 -1.83 7.64
CA ASP A 107 -6.50 -3.12 8.33
C ASP A 107 -7.79 -3.88 7.99
N LYS A 108 -8.81 -3.20 7.44
CA LYS A 108 -10.14 -3.78 7.17
C LYS A 108 -10.53 -3.83 5.70
N GLY A 109 -9.92 -2.99 4.87
CA GLY A 109 -10.35 -2.79 3.47
C GLY A 109 -9.24 -3.02 2.45
N ASN A 110 -9.41 -2.40 1.28
CA ASN A 110 -8.36 -2.28 0.28
C ASN A 110 -7.43 -1.12 0.62
N ALA A 111 -6.16 -1.20 0.21
CA ALA A 111 -5.36 0.01 0.01
C ALA A 111 -5.89 0.74 -1.23
N ASP A 112 -7.01 1.43 -1.09
CA ASP A 112 -7.44 2.43 -2.06
C ASP A 112 -6.87 3.80 -1.67
N PHE A 113 -6.92 4.74 -2.61
CA PHE A 113 -6.35 6.06 -2.38
C PHE A 113 -7.09 6.83 -1.27
N SER A 114 -8.38 6.53 -1.04
CA SER A 114 -9.15 7.13 0.06
C SER A 114 -8.68 6.63 1.42
N ALA A 115 -8.41 5.34 1.57
CA ALA A 115 -7.85 4.75 2.77
C ALA A 115 -6.47 5.34 3.06
N LEU A 116 -5.61 5.45 2.04
CA LEU A 116 -4.30 6.10 2.17
C LEU A 116 -4.42 7.55 2.65
N VAL A 117 -5.28 8.35 2.03
CA VAL A 117 -5.48 9.75 2.44
C VAL A 117 -6.02 9.83 3.86
N THR A 118 -6.98 8.98 4.24
CA THR A 118 -7.57 8.99 5.57
C THR A 118 -6.54 8.62 6.64
N ASP A 119 -5.82 7.52 6.44
CA ASP A 119 -4.92 6.96 7.45
C ASP A 119 -3.65 7.83 7.60
N PHE A 120 -3.09 8.37 6.51
CA PHE A 120 -1.93 9.27 6.61
C PHE A 120 -2.31 10.65 7.16
N ALA A 121 -3.56 11.11 6.98
CA ALA A 121 -4.03 12.35 7.60
C ALA A 121 -4.08 12.28 9.13
N THR A 122 -4.18 11.08 9.73
CA THR A 122 -4.09 10.93 11.20
C THR A 122 -2.70 11.27 11.74
N LEU A 123 -1.67 11.17 10.88
CA LEU A 123 -0.30 11.59 11.17
C LEU A 123 -0.02 13.05 10.76
N GLY A 124 -1.04 13.77 10.28
CA GLY A 124 -0.90 15.13 9.75
C GLY A 124 -0.38 15.20 8.31
N ILE A 125 -0.28 14.08 7.59
CA ILE A 125 0.28 14.00 6.25
C ILE A 125 -0.83 14.07 5.19
N LEU A 126 -0.87 15.15 4.41
CA LEU A 126 -1.75 15.26 3.23
C LEU A 126 -1.14 14.54 2.02
N ILE A 127 -0.99 13.21 2.12
CA ILE A 127 -0.16 12.41 1.20
C ILE A 127 -0.55 12.57 -0.29
N SER A 128 -1.83 12.79 -0.58
CA SER A 128 -2.31 13.08 -1.94
C SER A 128 -1.63 14.31 -2.52
N ASP A 129 -1.61 15.38 -1.76
CA ASP A 129 -1.22 16.70 -2.23
C ASP A 129 0.30 16.76 -2.33
N GLU A 130 0.99 16.15 -1.36
CA GLU A 130 2.44 15.95 -1.40
C GLU A 130 2.89 15.11 -2.62
N LEU A 131 2.21 14.00 -2.91
CA LEU A 131 2.53 13.18 -4.08
C LEU A 131 2.24 13.93 -5.39
N LYS A 132 1.16 14.70 -5.47
CA LYS A 132 0.83 15.51 -6.64
C LYS A 132 1.82 16.65 -6.85
N ALA A 133 2.21 17.34 -5.77
CA ALA A 133 3.18 18.43 -5.82
C ALA A 133 4.56 17.91 -6.26
N ARG A 134 5.03 16.82 -5.65
CA ARG A 134 6.36 16.25 -5.94
C ARG A 134 6.42 15.47 -7.25
N TYR A 135 5.34 14.79 -7.63
CA TYR A 135 5.27 13.92 -8.79
C TYR A 135 4.03 14.16 -9.67
N PRO A 136 3.85 15.38 -10.23
CA PRO A 136 2.61 15.76 -10.91
C PRO A 136 2.27 14.88 -12.12
N ARG A 137 3.29 14.34 -12.80
CA ARG A 137 3.09 13.44 -13.96
C ARG A 137 2.89 11.97 -13.58
N LYS A 138 3.44 11.53 -12.44
CA LYS A 138 3.41 10.11 -12.03
C LYS A 138 2.26 9.80 -11.07
N SER A 139 1.94 10.71 -10.16
CA SER A 139 0.88 10.55 -9.16
C SER A 139 -0.48 10.16 -9.79
N PRO A 140 -0.98 10.81 -10.85
CA PRO A 140 -2.22 10.39 -11.50
C PRO A 140 -2.18 8.96 -12.08
N LYS A 141 -1.01 8.50 -12.53
CA LYS A 141 -0.83 7.14 -13.04
C LYS A 141 -0.87 6.11 -11.91
N TRP A 142 -0.27 6.43 -10.77
CA TRP A 142 -0.28 5.57 -9.59
C TRP A 142 -1.70 5.39 -9.06
N VAL A 143 -2.45 6.49 -8.91
CA VAL A 143 -3.86 6.48 -8.49
C VAL A 143 -4.69 5.56 -9.40
N ARG A 144 -4.66 5.78 -10.71
CA ARG A 144 -5.40 4.94 -11.66
C ARG A 144 -4.98 3.47 -11.63
N THR A 145 -3.70 3.19 -11.38
CA THR A 145 -3.23 1.80 -11.27
C THR A 145 -3.79 1.15 -10.01
N LEU A 146 -3.81 1.87 -8.89
CA LEU A 146 -4.31 1.36 -7.61
C LEU A 146 -5.82 1.13 -7.65
N GLU A 147 -6.57 2.06 -8.26
CA GLU A 147 -8.01 1.91 -8.51
C GLU A 147 -8.30 0.66 -9.34
N ALA A 148 -7.65 0.52 -10.51
CA ALA A 148 -7.81 -0.64 -11.38
C ALA A 148 -7.43 -1.96 -10.70
N LEU A 149 -6.40 -1.95 -9.85
CA LEU A 149 -5.98 -3.12 -9.08
C LEU A 149 -7.02 -3.52 -8.02
N ASN A 150 -7.58 -2.54 -7.32
CA ASN A 150 -8.61 -2.81 -6.31
C ASN A 150 -9.92 -3.26 -6.96
N ASP A 151 -10.29 -2.73 -8.13
CA ASP A 151 -11.44 -3.21 -8.89
C ASP A 151 -11.26 -4.66 -9.32
N ALA A 152 -10.08 -5.01 -9.85
CA ALA A 152 -9.74 -6.38 -10.18
C ALA A 152 -9.79 -7.30 -8.94
N ARG A 153 -9.17 -6.90 -7.81
CA ARG A 153 -9.21 -7.66 -6.55
C ARG A 153 -10.64 -7.88 -6.07
N ASN A 154 -11.45 -6.83 -6.03
CA ASN A 154 -12.85 -6.89 -5.58
C ASN A 154 -13.68 -7.82 -6.46
N GLY A 155 -13.51 -7.72 -7.79
CA GLY A 155 -14.16 -8.63 -8.74
C GLY A 155 -13.79 -10.09 -8.48
N ILE A 156 -12.52 -10.36 -8.21
CA ILE A 156 -12.04 -11.72 -7.92
C ILE A 156 -12.55 -12.21 -6.56
N ALA A 157 -12.40 -11.41 -5.51
CA ALA A 157 -12.70 -11.79 -4.13
C ALA A 157 -14.20 -12.01 -3.90
N HIS A 158 -15.06 -11.19 -4.50
CA HIS A 158 -16.50 -11.31 -4.36
C HIS A 158 -17.16 -12.16 -5.45
N SER A 159 -16.36 -12.80 -6.32
CA SER A 159 -16.86 -13.55 -7.48
C SER A 159 -17.84 -12.74 -8.35
N ASP A 160 -17.61 -11.42 -8.45
CA ASP A 160 -18.46 -10.50 -9.21
C ASP A 160 -18.10 -10.60 -10.70
N ALA A 161 -18.92 -11.36 -11.43
CA ALA A 161 -18.72 -11.62 -12.86
C ALA A 161 -18.74 -10.34 -13.70
N GLN A 162 -19.53 -9.34 -13.32
CA GLN A 162 -19.63 -8.08 -14.06
C GLN A 162 -18.36 -7.24 -13.87
N LYS A 163 -17.88 -7.07 -12.63
CA LYS A 163 -16.62 -6.36 -12.36
C LYS A 163 -15.41 -7.05 -12.97
N LEU A 164 -15.38 -8.38 -12.95
CA LEU A 164 -14.33 -9.17 -13.60
C LEU A 164 -14.34 -8.98 -15.12
N ALA A 165 -15.52 -8.99 -15.74
CA ALA A 165 -15.64 -8.78 -17.19
C ALA A 165 -15.22 -7.37 -17.59
N SER A 166 -15.61 -6.34 -16.83
CA SER A 166 -15.17 -4.96 -17.07
C SER A 166 -13.66 -4.82 -16.89
N SER A 167 -13.10 -5.33 -15.80
CA SER A 167 -11.65 -5.28 -15.55
C SER A 167 -10.83 -5.98 -16.65
N ASP A 168 -11.31 -7.13 -17.14
CA ASP A 168 -10.64 -7.86 -18.23
C ASP A 168 -10.77 -7.13 -19.57
N ARG A 169 -11.91 -6.47 -19.83
CA ARG A 169 -12.12 -5.64 -21.03
C ARG A 169 -11.22 -4.40 -21.02
N ASP A 170 -11.17 -3.69 -19.91
CA ASP A 170 -10.54 -2.37 -19.83
C ASP A 170 -9.03 -2.45 -19.68
N HIS A 171 -8.51 -3.53 -19.08
CA HIS A 171 -7.09 -3.65 -18.74
C HIS A 171 -6.43 -4.93 -19.24
N GLY A 172 -7.22 -5.98 -19.48
CA GLY A 172 -6.74 -7.34 -19.73
C GLY A 172 -6.04 -7.91 -18.50
N LEU A 173 -6.64 -8.88 -17.82
CA LEU A 173 -6.05 -9.51 -16.63
C LEU A 173 -5.01 -10.56 -17.04
N THR A 174 -3.90 -10.07 -17.58
CA THR A 174 -2.78 -10.85 -18.13
C THR A 174 -1.52 -10.68 -17.29
N LEU A 175 -0.55 -11.60 -17.48
CA LEU A 175 0.78 -11.47 -16.87
C LEU A 175 1.48 -10.16 -17.24
N ALA A 176 1.31 -9.68 -18.48
CA ALA A 176 1.88 -8.41 -18.92
C ALA A 176 1.29 -7.21 -18.16
N THR A 177 -0.04 -7.23 -17.95
CA THR A 177 -0.73 -6.20 -17.15
C THR A 177 -0.29 -6.25 -15.69
N PHE A 178 -0.18 -7.44 -15.10
CA PHE A 178 0.37 -7.62 -13.75
C PHE A 178 1.76 -6.99 -13.60
N ARG A 179 2.71 -7.32 -14.49
CA ARG A 179 4.08 -6.75 -14.44
C ARG A 179 4.09 -5.24 -14.58
N ARG A 180 3.24 -4.69 -15.47
CA ARG A 180 3.10 -3.24 -15.66
C ARG A 180 2.56 -2.56 -14.40
N TRP A 181 1.55 -3.14 -13.75
CA TRP A 181 0.99 -2.60 -12.51
C TRP A 181 1.98 -2.70 -11.36
N ARG A 182 2.68 -3.84 -11.20
CA ARG A 182 3.76 -3.98 -10.22
C ARG A 182 4.85 -2.93 -10.40
N SER A 183 5.31 -2.69 -11.63
CA SER A 183 6.29 -1.63 -11.92
C SER A 183 5.76 -0.22 -11.56
N SER A 184 4.48 0.05 -11.81
CA SER A 184 3.83 1.30 -11.41
C SER A 184 3.84 1.48 -9.88
N LEU A 185 3.51 0.41 -9.14
CA LEU A 185 3.49 0.39 -7.69
C LEU A 185 4.89 0.46 -7.06
N ASN A 186 5.92 -0.10 -7.70
CA ASN A 186 7.32 0.14 -7.32
C ASN A 186 7.67 1.64 -7.39
N GLY A 187 7.16 2.33 -8.43
CA GLY A 187 7.32 3.77 -8.53
C GLY A 187 6.55 4.51 -7.43
N ALA A 188 5.34 4.07 -7.12
CA ALA A 188 4.49 4.66 -6.09
C ALA A 188 5.10 4.50 -4.70
N SER A 189 5.62 3.32 -4.34
CA SER A 189 6.20 3.05 -3.03
C SER A 189 7.43 3.91 -2.76
N VAL A 190 8.34 4.03 -3.74
CA VAL A 190 9.48 4.98 -3.67
C VAL A 190 9.01 6.43 -3.57
N GLY A 191 7.93 6.78 -4.27
CA GLY A 191 7.35 8.12 -4.21
C GLY A 191 6.80 8.44 -2.82
N MET A 192 6.06 7.51 -2.22
CA MET A 192 5.47 7.61 -0.89
C MET A 192 6.54 7.69 0.19
N ASP A 193 7.54 6.80 0.18
CA ASP A 193 8.66 6.81 1.12
C ASP A 193 9.37 8.18 1.17
N ARG A 194 9.63 8.77 0.00
CA ARG A 194 10.29 10.07 -0.10
C ARG A 194 9.44 11.23 0.41
N VAL A 195 8.14 11.18 0.17
CA VAL A 195 7.19 12.21 0.62
C VAL A 195 7.06 12.14 2.14
N VAL A 196 6.81 10.94 2.67
CA VAL A 196 6.68 10.71 4.11
C VAL A 196 7.99 11.06 4.81
N GLY A 197 9.13 10.62 4.28
CA GLY A 197 10.44 10.93 4.86
C GLY A 197 10.74 12.44 4.90
N ALA A 198 10.37 13.17 3.86
CA ALA A 198 10.53 14.63 3.82
C ALA A 198 9.62 15.34 4.84
N TYR A 199 8.36 14.92 4.94
CA TYR A 199 7.42 15.44 5.94
C TYR A 199 7.92 15.19 7.37
N LEU A 200 8.36 13.98 7.67
CA LEU A 200 8.84 13.62 9.00
C LEU A 200 10.10 14.39 9.40
N LEU A 201 11.01 14.66 8.45
CA LEU A 201 12.16 15.52 8.69
C LEU A 201 11.73 16.94 9.05
N ASP A 202 10.78 17.50 8.33
CA ASP A 202 10.24 18.84 8.59
C ASP A 202 9.52 18.90 9.95
N LEU A 203 8.67 17.91 10.24
CA LEU A 203 7.89 17.82 11.48
C LEU A 203 8.75 17.62 12.73
N THR A 204 9.76 16.75 12.64
CA THR A 204 10.51 16.29 13.83
C THR A 204 11.90 16.89 13.95
N GLY A 205 12.40 17.55 12.89
CA GLY A 205 13.79 18.02 12.81
C GLY A 205 14.83 16.91 12.69
N THR A 206 14.41 15.64 12.63
CA THR A 206 15.31 14.48 12.55
C THR A 206 15.00 13.64 11.33
N LYS A 207 16.06 13.14 10.68
CA LYS A 207 15.92 12.31 9.48
C LYS A 207 15.35 10.94 9.87
N PRO A 208 14.22 10.51 9.30
CA PRO A 208 13.60 9.23 9.66
C PRO A 208 14.32 8.04 9.02
N TRP A 209 14.87 8.22 7.81
CA TRP A 209 15.66 7.22 7.06
C TRP A 209 16.34 7.80 5.82
#